data_AF-A0AAV1B4Y3-F1
#
_entry.id   AF-A0AAV1B4Y3-F1
#
_cell.length_a   1.000
_cell.length_b   1.000
_cell.length_c   1.000
_cell.angle_alpha   90.00
_cell.angle_beta   90.00
_cell.angle_gamma   90.00
#
_symmetry.space_group_name_H-M   'P 1'
#
loop_
_entity.id
_entity.type
_entity.pdbx_description
1 polymer ?
#
loop_
_entity_poly.entity_id
_entity_poly.type
_entity_poly.pdbx_seq_one_letter_code
_entity_poly.pdbx_strand_id
1 'polypeptide(L)'
;MVKRGSEPDLGFHILDIPNHILFDIMLKLPAVTLIRCSSVCSRFKSIVSDTSFQQSYFSKAPISFVVLSDHNSLTCIDSSSTQIQSVPNSYHGSSCMAMQLQPSYSSDSKRSKITTTATPIRLAQQRSLNRRTRFVTFHINRRMNLINSSNGLLCLRASNYHSRSLYYLCNPLLGELLPVPPALSSADENLRFSAFGFDPKNKSFKIIQLVFVSKSDQIVAEMYQSDSRDSEWTVIPNAPSAKPKSKNCSFDPSFNGAIHWVTEDTGSQLICSFDLNSNKFGSVPPPSHFHEEYVSKISGISVGVLKGCLCLCYVIEGAKFETWLMENYGVKESWRKAFSIDIKSYCGLSPQDKHRPIGFNNCGDMWLRADSDSHSHSQCLVSFCPETGVFRHIDIGGVASNVQATPQVLSYVSIKQMVDIHHTQLQLQSLKPGKNHHPLGFNMLLMGNFR
;
A
#
# COMPACT_ATOMS: atom_id res chain seq x y z
N MET A 1 -60.98 32.66 -12.50
CA MET A 1 -60.15 31.71 -13.28
C MET A 1 -58.77 32.36 -13.47
N VAL A 2 -57.90 32.25 -12.46
CA VAL A 2 -56.55 32.85 -12.48
C VAL A 2 -55.62 31.78 -13.03
N LYS A 3 -55.13 31.96 -14.25
CA LYS A 3 -54.00 31.18 -14.78
C LYS A 3 -52.78 31.51 -13.94
N ARG A 4 -52.36 30.59 -13.07
CA ARG A 4 -51.00 30.62 -12.49
C ARG A 4 -50.04 30.47 -13.66
N GLY A 5 -49.27 31.51 -13.93
CA GLY A 5 -48.09 31.43 -14.78
C GLY A 5 -47.11 30.44 -14.15
N SER A 6 -46.69 29.46 -14.93
CA SER A 6 -45.57 28.59 -14.62
C SER A 6 -44.30 29.45 -14.61
N GLU A 7 -43.68 29.61 -13.44
CA GLU A 7 -42.28 30.03 -13.38
C GLU A 7 -41.43 29.03 -14.19
N PRO A 8 -40.51 29.49 -15.05
CA PRO A 8 -39.57 28.59 -15.70
C PRO A 8 -38.65 28.04 -14.60
N ASP A 9 -38.66 26.72 -14.44
CA ASP A 9 -37.73 26.00 -13.59
C ASP A 9 -36.31 26.24 -14.12
N LEU A 10 -35.61 27.27 -13.60
CA LEU A 10 -34.17 27.48 -13.84
C LEU A 10 -33.39 26.42 -13.05
N GLY A 11 -33.67 25.16 -13.33
CA GLY A 11 -32.92 24.03 -12.82
C GLY A 11 -31.60 23.95 -13.56
N PHE A 12 -30.52 24.44 -12.95
CA PHE A 12 -29.17 24.21 -13.44
C PHE A 12 -28.93 22.70 -13.53
N HIS A 13 -28.83 22.17 -14.75
CA HIS A 13 -28.65 20.74 -14.94
C HIS A 13 -27.16 20.41 -14.87
N ILE A 14 -26.78 19.34 -14.17
CA ILE A 14 -25.35 18.95 -14.04
C ILE A 14 -24.68 18.70 -15.40
N LEU A 15 -25.47 18.43 -16.45
CA LEU A 15 -24.99 18.26 -17.82
C LEU A 15 -24.67 19.59 -18.51
N ASP A 16 -25.08 20.72 -17.97
CA ASP A 16 -24.74 22.06 -18.48
C ASP A 16 -23.32 22.48 -18.07
N ILE A 17 -22.72 21.76 -17.12
CA ILE A 17 -21.34 21.95 -16.70
C ILE A 17 -20.38 21.55 -17.86
N PRO A 18 -19.35 22.36 -18.16
CA PRO A 18 -18.33 22.01 -19.15
C PRO A 18 -17.58 20.70 -18.83
N ASN A 19 -17.15 19.97 -19.86
CA ASN A 19 -16.47 18.68 -19.69
C ASN A 19 -15.22 18.75 -18.81
N HIS A 20 -14.41 19.80 -18.91
CA HIS A 20 -13.19 19.92 -18.10
C HIS A 20 -13.49 20.07 -16.60
N ILE A 21 -14.59 20.75 -16.23
CA ILE A 21 -15.03 20.85 -14.83
C ILE A 21 -15.58 19.51 -14.35
N LEU A 22 -16.38 18.81 -15.17
CA LEU A 22 -16.85 17.46 -14.84
C LEU A 22 -15.67 16.49 -14.65
N PHE A 23 -14.65 16.59 -15.49
CA PHE A 23 -13.42 15.81 -15.38
C PHE A 23 -12.75 16.03 -14.02
N ASP A 24 -12.56 17.29 -13.60
CA ASP A 24 -11.96 17.62 -12.30
C ASP A 24 -12.81 17.20 -11.10
N ILE A 25 -14.14 17.32 -11.20
CA ILE A 25 -15.07 16.83 -10.18
C ILE A 25 -14.94 15.31 -10.04
N MET A 26 -15.00 14.59 -11.16
CA MET A 26 -14.95 13.14 -11.19
C MET A 26 -13.61 12.59 -10.69
N LEU A 27 -12.48 13.25 -10.96
CA LEU A 27 -11.18 12.84 -10.44
C LEU A 27 -11.08 12.81 -8.91
N LYS A 28 -11.94 13.56 -8.20
CA LYS A 28 -12.00 13.59 -6.74
C LYS A 28 -12.94 12.52 -6.16
N LEU A 29 -13.69 11.81 -7.00
CA LEU A 29 -14.65 10.81 -6.54
C LEU A 29 -13.97 9.46 -6.30
N PRO A 30 -14.41 8.70 -5.26
CA PRO A 30 -13.96 7.32 -5.09
C PRO A 30 -14.31 6.44 -6.29
N ALA A 31 -13.49 5.43 -6.57
CA ALA A 31 -13.67 4.48 -7.67
C ALA A 31 -15.11 3.93 -7.78
N VAL A 32 -15.71 3.55 -6.64
CA VAL A 32 -17.05 2.96 -6.65
C VAL A 32 -18.15 3.97 -7.00
N THR A 33 -17.92 5.25 -6.70
CA THR A 33 -18.79 6.33 -7.16
C THR A 33 -18.64 6.53 -8.66
N LEU A 34 -17.43 6.42 -9.22
CA LEU A 34 -17.22 6.49 -10.68
C LEU A 34 -17.95 5.38 -11.44
N ILE A 35 -17.94 4.15 -10.91
CA ILE A 35 -18.71 3.03 -11.46
C ILE A 35 -20.20 3.40 -11.52
N ARG A 36 -20.76 3.93 -10.41
CA ARG A 36 -22.15 4.40 -10.38
C ARG A 36 -22.41 5.52 -11.39
N CYS A 37 -21.55 6.55 -11.44
CA CYS A 37 -21.69 7.67 -12.37
C CYS A 37 -21.71 7.22 -13.84
N SER A 38 -20.86 6.25 -14.20
CA SER A 38 -20.83 5.69 -15.56
C SER A 38 -22.12 4.94 -15.97
N SER A 39 -22.96 4.58 -15.00
CA SER A 39 -24.26 3.96 -15.23
C SER A 39 -25.41 4.98 -15.36
N VAL A 40 -25.17 6.26 -15.04
CA VAL A 40 -26.22 7.30 -15.04
C VAL A 40 -26.47 7.87 -16.44
N CYS A 41 -25.41 8.22 -17.17
CA CYS A 41 -25.56 8.78 -18.53
C CYS A 41 -24.34 8.47 -19.42
N SER A 42 -24.56 8.54 -20.74
CA SER A 42 -23.51 8.31 -21.75
C SER A 42 -22.33 9.28 -21.64
N ARG A 43 -22.60 10.53 -21.25
CA ARG A 43 -21.56 11.56 -21.07
C ARG A 43 -20.60 11.21 -19.94
N PHE A 44 -21.11 10.84 -18.76
CA PHE A 44 -20.29 10.40 -17.64
C PHE A 44 -19.56 9.10 -17.97
N LYS A 45 -20.22 8.16 -18.64
CA LYS A 45 -19.57 6.95 -19.14
C LYS A 45 -18.39 7.27 -20.07
N SER A 46 -18.56 8.22 -20.99
CA SER A 46 -17.51 8.63 -21.93
C SER A 46 -16.32 9.25 -21.21
N ILE A 47 -16.55 10.12 -20.21
CA ILE A 47 -15.47 10.73 -19.42
C ILE A 47 -14.71 9.67 -18.63
N VAL A 48 -15.42 8.81 -17.90
CA VAL A 48 -14.82 7.75 -17.06
C VAL A 48 -14.08 6.69 -17.90
N SER A 49 -14.54 6.44 -19.12
CA SER A 49 -13.88 5.47 -20.02
C SER A 49 -12.69 6.06 -20.79
N ASP A 50 -12.47 7.37 -20.71
CA ASP A 50 -11.39 8.04 -21.43
C ASP A 50 -10.02 7.66 -20.84
N THR A 51 -9.05 7.40 -21.73
CA THR A 51 -7.71 6.94 -21.30
C THR A 51 -6.96 8.01 -20.51
N SER A 52 -7.10 9.29 -20.89
CA SER A 52 -6.45 10.40 -20.19
C SER A 52 -7.07 10.63 -18.81
N PHE A 53 -8.38 10.42 -18.68
CA PHE A 53 -9.07 10.42 -17.38
C PHE A 53 -8.56 9.29 -16.49
N GLN A 54 -8.45 8.06 -17.01
CA GLN A 54 -7.94 6.92 -16.24
C GLN A 54 -6.52 7.16 -15.72
N GLN A 55 -5.61 7.64 -16.57
CA GLN A 55 -4.24 7.98 -16.17
C GLN A 55 -4.21 9.09 -15.10
N SER A 56 -5.03 10.12 -15.29
CA SER A 56 -5.17 11.21 -14.30
C SER A 56 -5.77 10.73 -12.99
N TYR A 57 -6.69 9.76 -13.04
CA TYR A 57 -7.28 9.16 -11.85
C TYR A 57 -6.25 8.37 -11.05
N PHE A 58 -5.49 7.47 -11.67
CA PHE A 58 -4.49 6.67 -10.93
C PHE A 58 -3.36 7.50 -10.30
N SER A 59 -3.12 8.72 -10.80
CA SER A 59 -2.13 9.64 -10.21
C SER A 59 -2.69 10.54 -9.09
N LYS A 60 -4.00 10.80 -9.05
CA LYS A 60 -4.61 11.78 -8.13
C LYS A 60 -5.63 11.19 -7.16
N ALA A 61 -6.11 9.98 -7.42
CA ALA A 61 -7.15 9.35 -6.64
C ALA A 61 -6.71 9.14 -5.17
N PRO A 62 -7.67 9.15 -4.24
CA PRO A 62 -7.36 8.89 -2.84
C PRO A 62 -6.78 7.48 -2.67
N ILE A 63 -5.71 7.40 -1.89
CA ILE A 63 -5.13 6.13 -1.48
C ILE A 63 -6.14 5.43 -0.58
N SER A 64 -6.42 4.17 -0.88
CA SER A 64 -7.07 3.21 0.01
C SER A 64 -6.03 2.23 0.53
N PHE A 65 -6.42 1.38 1.47
CA PHE A 65 -5.54 0.35 2.01
C PHE A 65 -6.16 -1.02 1.76
N VAL A 66 -5.35 -2.00 1.37
CA VAL A 66 -5.79 -3.39 1.30
C VAL A 66 -5.04 -4.21 2.31
N VAL A 67 -5.79 -5.01 3.06
CA VAL A 67 -5.27 -5.87 4.11
C VAL A 67 -5.62 -7.32 3.81
N LEU A 68 -4.63 -8.19 3.83
CA LEU A 68 -4.76 -9.64 3.77
C LEU A 68 -4.51 -10.21 5.16
N SER A 69 -5.54 -10.79 5.79
CA SER A 69 -5.41 -11.46 7.08
C SER A 69 -4.99 -12.93 6.94
N ASP A 70 -4.53 -13.52 8.04
CA ASP A 70 -4.21 -14.94 8.22
C ASP A 70 -5.36 -15.91 7.90
N HIS A 71 -6.61 -15.50 8.09
CA HIS A 71 -7.81 -16.21 7.63
C HIS A 71 -8.02 -16.08 6.11
N ASN A 72 -6.97 -15.69 5.37
CA ASN A 72 -6.95 -15.44 3.94
C ASN A 72 -8.08 -14.50 3.49
N SER A 73 -8.39 -13.49 4.31
CA SER A 73 -9.43 -12.51 4.00
C SER A 73 -8.77 -11.25 3.45
N LEU A 74 -9.02 -10.94 2.18
CA LEU A 74 -8.53 -9.73 1.52
C LEU A 74 -9.57 -8.63 1.66
N THR A 75 -9.30 -7.61 2.47
CA THR A 75 -10.21 -6.52 2.82
C THR A 75 -9.70 -5.18 2.31
N CYS A 76 -10.50 -4.49 1.50
CA CYS A 76 -10.24 -3.10 1.10
C CYS A 76 -10.82 -2.13 2.13
N ILE A 77 -9.98 -1.26 2.67
CA ILE A 77 -10.31 -0.23 3.64
C ILE A 77 -10.16 1.15 3.00
N ASP A 78 -11.25 1.90 2.99
CA ASP A 78 -11.23 3.30 2.59
C ASP A 78 -10.44 4.13 3.62
N SER A 79 -9.56 5.02 3.16
CA SER A 79 -8.82 5.97 3.99
C SER A 79 -9.71 6.94 4.76
N SER A 80 -11.00 7.04 4.42
CA SER A 80 -12.00 7.79 5.17
C SER A 80 -12.58 7.04 6.39
N SER A 81 -12.23 5.77 6.57
CA SER A 81 -12.76 4.93 7.65
C SER A 81 -12.21 5.33 9.02
N THR A 82 -13.08 5.89 9.86
CA THR A 82 -12.80 6.21 11.29
C THR A 82 -13.26 5.12 12.25
N GLN A 83 -13.91 4.05 11.76
CA GLN A 83 -14.54 2.99 12.58
C GLN A 83 -13.71 1.72 12.71
N ILE A 84 -12.38 1.81 12.58
CA ILE A 84 -11.54 0.69 12.98
C ILE A 84 -11.64 0.61 14.50
N GLN A 85 -12.07 -0.55 15.02
CA GLN A 85 -12.16 -0.76 16.46
C GLN A 85 -10.76 -0.62 17.04
N SER A 86 -10.46 0.56 17.58
CA SER A 86 -9.30 0.76 18.43
C SER A 86 -9.63 0.09 19.74
N VAL A 87 -9.08 -1.10 19.99
CA VAL A 87 -9.08 -1.65 21.34
C VAL A 87 -8.05 -0.82 22.11
N PRO A 88 -8.43 -0.07 23.16
CA PRO A 88 -7.44 0.49 24.07
C PRO A 88 -6.64 -0.68 24.63
N ASN A 89 -5.31 -0.61 24.61
CA ASN A 89 -4.47 -1.63 25.22
C ASN A 89 -4.94 -1.90 26.66
N SER A 90 -5.70 -2.99 26.86
CA SER A 90 -6.09 -3.47 28.18
C SER A 90 -5.01 -4.36 28.80
N TYR A 91 -3.87 -4.52 28.11
CA TYR A 91 -2.69 -5.19 28.63
C TYR A 91 -1.50 -4.24 28.46
N HIS A 92 -0.93 -3.84 29.59
CA HIS A 92 0.13 -2.86 29.81
C HIS A 92 -0.34 -1.40 29.82
N GLY A 93 -0.71 -0.95 31.02
CA GLY A 93 -0.89 0.46 31.33
C GLY A 93 0.42 1.21 31.09
N SER A 94 0.43 2.09 30.10
CA SER A 94 1.41 3.17 29.96
C SER A 94 0.75 4.25 29.10
N SER A 95 0.08 5.19 29.77
CA SER A 95 -0.25 6.47 29.16
C SER A 95 1.04 7.21 28.86
N CYS A 96 1.32 7.57 27.61
CA CYS A 96 2.43 8.46 27.28
C CYS A 96 1.95 9.58 26.37
N MET A 97 2.05 10.81 26.87
CA MET A 97 1.95 12.01 26.07
C MET A 97 3.31 12.26 25.41
N ALA A 98 3.32 12.58 24.11
CA ALA A 98 4.52 13.03 23.42
C ALA A 98 4.63 14.57 23.48
N MET A 99 5.81 15.08 23.80
CA MET A 99 6.15 16.51 23.81
C MET A 99 6.15 17.09 22.38
N GLN A 100 5.43 18.20 22.19
CA GLN A 100 5.62 19.09 21.04
C GLN A 100 6.98 19.81 21.15
N LEU A 101 7.81 19.72 20.11
CA LEU A 101 8.95 20.60 19.92
C LEU A 101 8.45 21.92 19.28
N GLN A 102 8.53 23.03 20.01
CA GLN A 102 8.41 24.37 19.43
C GLN A 102 9.79 24.99 19.15
N PRO A 103 9.92 25.91 18.17
CA PRO A 103 11.18 26.61 17.90
C PRO A 103 11.48 27.64 18.98
N SER A 104 12.75 27.72 19.36
CA SER A 104 13.31 28.61 20.38
C SER A 104 13.21 30.09 20.01
N TYR A 105 12.58 30.90 20.86
CA TYR A 105 12.94 32.30 21.06
C TYR A 105 12.94 32.67 22.56
N SER A 106 13.93 33.49 22.88
CA SER A 106 14.42 34.10 24.13
C SER A 106 13.49 34.29 25.36
N SER A 107 14.07 33.93 26.51
CA SER A 107 14.07 34.57 27.84
C SER A 107 12.80 35.25 28.35
N ASP A 108 12.21 34.70 29.42
CA ASP A 108 12.27 35.40 30.73
C ASP A 108 11.92 34.51 31.93
N SER A 109 12.54 34.84 33.06
CA SER A 109 12.46 34.09 34.31
C SER A 109 11.13 34.31 35.05
N LYS A 110 10.55 33.24 35.61
CA LYS A 110 9.95 33.22 36.97
C LYS A 110 9.53 31.81 37.41
N ARG A 111 10.05 31.44 38.56
CA ARG A 111 9.80 30.22 39.33
C ARG A 111 8.39 30.28 39.94
N SER A 112 7.51 29.33 39.64
CA SER A 112 6.32 29.08 40.48
C SER A 112 6.00 27.59 40.59
N LYS A 113 5.57 27.20 41.80
CA LYS A 113 5.42 25.84 42.30
C LYS A 113 4.17 25.16 41.73
N ILE A 114 4.29 23.85 41.56
CA ILE A 114 3.24 22.88 41.21
C ILE A 114 2.02 23.03 42.14
N THR A 115 0.82 23.06 41.58
CA THR A 115 -0.39 22.62 42.25
C THR A 115 -1.25 21.86 41.25
N THR A 116 -1.39 20.57 41.49
CA THR A 116 -2.17 19.60 40.72
C THR A 116 -3.65 19.84 40.99
N THR A 117 -4.38 20.34 40.00
CA THR A 117 -5.84 20.28 39.99
C THR A 117 -6.29 19.62 38.69
N ALA A 118 -6.66 18.35 38.80
CA ALA A 118 -7.26 17.58 37.73
C ALA A 118 -8.65 18.14 37.43
N THR A 119 -8.76 18.97 36.38
CA THR A 119 -10.05 19.28 35.76
C THR A 119 -10.43 18.17 34.80
N PRO A 120 -11.59 17.51 34.96
CA PRO A 120 -12.04 16.50 34.01
C PRO A 120 -12.38 17.19 32.70
N ILE A 121 -11.55 16.97 31.67
CA ILE A 121 -11.89 17.36 30.31
C ILE A 121 -13.13 16.55 29.94
N ARG A 122 -14.26 17.25 29.77
CA ARG A 122 -15.50 16.67 29.28
C ARG A 122 -15.20 15.86 28.02
N LEU A 123 -15.40 14.54 28.13
CA LEU A 123 -15.61 13.66 26.99
C LEU A 123 -16.67 14.32 26.10
N ALA A 124 -16.22 14.95 25.02
CA ALA A 124 -17.10 15.28 23.92
C ALA A 124 -17.69 13.94 23.49
N GLN A 125 -18.97 13.74 23.78
CA GLN A 125 -19.76 12.63 23.27
C GLN A 125 -19.52 12.59 21.75
N GLN A 126 -18.71 11.64 21.31
CA GLN A 126 -18.63 11.27 19.91
C GLN A 126 -20.03 10.78 19.54
N ARG A 127 -20.84 11.67 18.98
CA ARG A 127 -22.05 11.28 18.26
C ARG A 127 -21.61 10.27 17.21
N SER A 128 -21.98 9.01 17.40
CA SER A 128 -21.79 7.94 16.45
C SER A 128 -22.62 8.24 15.20
N LEU A 129 -22.06 9.04 14.30
CA LEU A 129 -22.50 9.06 12.92
C LEU A 129 -22.15 7.68 12.35
N ASN A 130 -23.15 6.80 12.29
CA ASN A 130 -23.12 5.51 11.60
C ASN A 130 -22.87 5.70 10.10
N ARG A 131 -21.68 6.16 9.70
CA ARG A 131 -21.19 5.98 8.34
C ARG A 131 -20.77 4.53 8.22
N ARG A 132 -21.67 3.69 7.70
CA ARG A 132 -21.38 2.31 7.29
C ARG A 132 -20.12 2.33 6.42
N THR A 133 -19.05 1.78 6.96
CA THR A 133 -17.81 1.53 6.24
C THR A 133 -18.06 0.48 5.17
N ARG A 134 -17.67 0.80 3.93
CA ARG A 134 -17.77 -0.11 2.80
C ARG A 134 -16.46 -0.88 2.68
N PHE A 135 -16.36 -2.00 3.37
CA PHE A 135 -15.31 -2.97 3.15
C PHE A 135 -15.70 -3.90 2.00
N VAL A 136 -14.75 -4.19 1.11
CA VAL A 136 -14.87 -5.31 0.16
C VAL A 136 -13.95 -6.39 0.68
N THR A 137 -14.52 -7.52 1.10
CA THR A 137 -13.77 -8.65 1.68
C THR A 137 -13.94 -9.90 0.83
N PHE A 138 -12.81 -10.52 0.45
CA PHE A 138 -12.78 -11.80 -0.27
C PHE A 138 -12.10 -12.86 0.59
N HIS A 139 -12.67 -14.07 0.65
CA HIS A 139 -11.98 -15.21 1.26
C HIS A 139 -11.24 -16.01 0.19
N ILE A 140 -9.97 -16.30 0.46
CA ILE A 140 -9.09 -17.08 -0.41
C ILE A 140 -8.84 -18.44 0.27
N ASN A 141 -9.20 -19.53 -0.38
CA ASN A 141 -9.05 -20.90 0.15
C ASN A 141 -7.63 -21.45 -0.07
N ARG A 142 -6.66 -20.58 -0.36
CA ARG A 142 -5.23 -20.87 -0.46
C ARG A 142 -4.47 -19.79 0.27
N ARG A 143 -3.38 -20.18 0.94
CA ARG A 143 -2.47 -19.23 1.58
C ARG A 143 -1.81 -18.36 0.52
N MET A 144 -2.05 -17.06 0.59
CA MET A 144 -1.47 -16.07 -0.31
C MET A 144 -0.56 -15.13 0.45
N ASN A 145 0.41 -14.57 -0.25
CA ASN A 145 1.17 -13.40 0.16
C ASN A 145 0.81 -12.22 -0.74
N LEU A 146 0.65 -11.05 -0.12
CA LEU A 146 0.49 -9.79 -0.81
C LEU A 146 1.87 -9.28 -1.22
N ILE A 147 2.10 -9.12 -2.52
CA ILE A 147 3.38 -8.66 -3.05
C ILE A 147 3.44 -7.13 -2.95
N ASN A 148 2.71 -6.43 -3.81
CA ASN A 148 2.55 -4.98 -3.79
C ASN A 148 1.33 -4.58 -4.65
N SER A 149 1.12 -3.28 -4.81
CA SER A 149 0.15 -2.72 -5.76
C SER A 149 0.85 -1.83 -6.79
N SER A 150 0.33 -1.81 -8.02
CA SER A 150 0.80 -0.89 -9.06
C SER A 150 -0.34 -0.57 -10.03
N ASN A 151 -0.48 0.72 -10.37
CA ASN A 151 -1.54 1.24 -11.23
C ASN A 151 -2.95 0.73 -10.86
N GLY A 152 -3.23 0.61 -9.57
CA GLY A 152 -4.52 0.14 -9.03
C GLY A 152 -4.82 -1.35 -9.12
N LEU A 153 -3.87 -2.16 -9.59
CA LEU A 153 -3.93 -3.63 -9.52
C LEU A 153 -3.10 -4.14 -8.35
N LEU A 154 -3.54 -5.24 -7.75
CA LEU A 154 -2.79 -5.98 -6.73
C LEU A 154 -2.08 -7.17 -7.36
N CYS A 155 -0.88 -7.46 -6.88
CA CYS A 155 -0.22 -8.74 -7.15
C CYS A 155 -0.25 -9.63 -5.89
N LEU A 156 -0.78 -10.83 -6.05
CA LEU A 156 -0.85 -11.86 -5.02
C LEU A 156 0.01 -13.06 -5.44
N ARG A 157 0.62 -13.72 -4.47
CA ARG A 157 1.45 -14.91 -4.69
C ARG A 157 0.98 -16.07 -3.81
N ALA A 158 0.67 -17.21 -4.41
CA ALA A 158 0.44 -18.43 -3.63
C ALA A 158 1.79 -19.05 -3.28
N SER A 159 2.13 -19.10 -2.00
CA SER A 159 3.35 -19.77 -1.55
C SER A 159 3.21 -21.28 -1.72
N ASN A 160 4.18 -21.92 -2.37
CA ASN A 160 4.21 -23.37 -2.51
C ASN A 160 5.64 -23.88 -2.32
N TYR A 161 5.98 -24.25 -1.08
CA TYR A 161 7.36 -24.52 -0.66
C TYR A 161 8.11 -25.51 -1.58
N HIS A 162 7.41 -26.53 -2.09
CA HIS A 162 7.98 -27.58 -2.95
C HIS A 162 7.56 -27.47 -4.42
N SER A 163 7.08 -26.31 -4.88
CA SER A 163 6.74 -26.12 -6.29
C SER A 163 7.01 -24.70 -6.76
N ARG A 164 6.79 -24.49 -8.06
CA ARG A 164 6.86 -23.18 -8.70
C ARG A 164 5.92 -22.18 -8.04
N SER A 165 6.42 -20.96 -7.85
CA SER A 165 5.62 -19.83 -7.38
C SER A 165 4.49 -19.53 -8.38
N LEU A 166 3.28 -19.27 -7.86
CA LEU A 166 2.12 -18.90 -8.66
C LEU A 166 1.70 -17.47 -8.33
N TYR A 167 1.55 -16.64 -9.36
CA TYR A 167 1.18 -15.25 -9.22
C TYR A 167 -0.21 -14.98 -9.80
N TYR A 168 -0.90 -14.00 -9.22
CA TYR A 168 -2.21 -13.56 -9.63
C TYR A 168 -2.28 -12.04 -9.60
N LEU A 169 -2.78 -11.43 -10.68
CA LEU A 169 -3.22 -10.05 -10.61
C LEU A 169 -4.67 -9.99 -10.15
N CYS A 170 -4.96 -9.07 -9.25
CA CYS A 170 -6.30 -8.91 -8.69
C CYS A 170 -6.76 -7.46 -8.82
N ASN A 171 -7.96 -7.29 -9.37
CA ASN A 171 -8.75 -6.08 -9.15
C ASN A 171 -9.80 -6.40 -8.08
N PRO A 172 -9.56 -6.03 -6.82
CA PRO A 172 -10.47 -6.35 -5.74
C PRO A 172 -11.77 -5.56 -5.81
N LEU A 173 -11.82 -4.40 -6.50
CA LEU A 173 -13.07 -3.65 -6.61
C LEU A 173 -14.05 -4.32 -7.57
N LEU A 174 -13.54 -4.85 -8.69
CA LEU A 174 -14.35 -5.51 -9.71
C LEU A 174 -14.47 -7.03 -9.49
N GLY A 175 -13.78 -7.58 -8.48
CA GLY A 175 -13.72 -9.01 -8.25
C GLY A 175 -13.10 -9.75 -9.43
N GLU A 176 -12.04 -9.20 -10.02
CA GLU A 176 -11.34 -9.81 -11.14
C GLU A 176 -10.01 -10.40 -10.69
N LEU A 177 -9.67 -11.56 -11.25
CA LEU A 177 -8.43 -12.27 -10.99
C LEU A 177 -7.83 -12.77 -12.30
N LEU A 178 -6.54 -12.51 -12.51
CA LEU A 178 -5.79 -12.96 -13.68
C LEU A 178 -4.63 -13.83 -13.20
N PRO A 179 -4.71 -15.17 -13.34
CA PRO A 179 -3.60 -16.07 -13.06
C PRO A 179 -2.47 -15.86 -14.05
N VAL A 180 -1.24 -15.84 -13.57
CA VAL A 180 -0.02 -15.76 -14.37
C VAL A 180 0.57 -17.17 -14.52
N PRO A 181 1.23 -17.50 -15.65
CA PRO A 181 1.95 -18.75 -15.82
C PRO A 181 2.91 -19.03 -14.65
N PRO A 182 3.10 -20.30 -14.27
CA PRO A 182 4.03 -20.63 -13.20
C PRO A 182 5.46 -20.17 -13.50
N ALA A 183 6.15 -19.65 -12.49
CA ALA A 183 7.54 -19.22 -12.57
C ALA A 183 8.51 -20.30 -13.09
N LEU A 184 9.69 -19.92 -13.60
CA LEU A 184 10.73 -20.86 -14.05
C LEU A 184 11.23 -21.74 -12.90
N SER A 185 11.62 -21.12 -11.78
CA SER A 185 12.23 -21.81 -10.64
C SER A 185 11.29 -22.83 -9.98
N SER A 186 11.78 -24.05 -9.81
CA SER A 186 11.01 -25.23 -9.40
C SER A 186 10.57 -25.25 -7.94
N ALA A 187 11.20 -24.47 -7.05
CA ALA A 187 10.91 -24.46 -5.62
C ALA A 187 10.88 -23.04 -5.05
N ASP A 188 9.75 -22.70 -4.43
CA ASP A 188 9.51 -21.40 -3.77
C ASP A 188 10.42 -21.14 -2.57
N GLU A 189 11.00 -22.19 -1.98
CA GLU A 189 11.94 -22.05 -0.86
C GLU A 189 13.18 -21.21 -1.22
N ASN A 190 13.54 -21.17 -2.49
CA ASN A 190 14.69 -20.41 -3.00
C ASN A 190 14.36 -18.94 -3.27
N LEU A 191 13.08 -18.57 -3.26
CA LEU A 191 12.64 -17.20 -3.47
C LEU A 191 13.16 -16.30 -2.34
N ARG A 192 13.86 -15.22 -2.73
CA ARG A 192 14.32 -14.17 -1.81
C ARG A 192 13.47 -12.92 -1.90
N PHE A 193 12.96 -12.64 -3.08
CA PHE A 193 12.28 -11.40 -3.41
C PHE A 193 11.32 -11.62 -4.57
N SER A 194 10.16 -10.96 -4.53
CA SER A 194 9.35 -10.78 -5.73
C SER A 194 8.57 -9.49 -5.67
N ALA A 195 8.35 -8.90 -6.84
CA ALA A 195 7.71 -7.61 -6.97
C ALA A 195 6.95 -7.51 -8.29
N PHE A 196 5.96 -6.62 -8.31
CA PHE A 196 5.15 -6.36 -9.49
C PHE A 196 5.19 -4.89 -9.87
N GLY A 197 5.17 -4.64 -11.17
CA GLY A 197 5.15 -3.30 -11.73
C GLY A 197 4.25 -3.25 -12.96
N PHE A 198 3.51 -2.16 -13.09
CA PHE A 198 2.65 -1.91 -14.23
C PHE A 198 3.21 -0.77 -15.09
N ASP A 199 3.26 -0.99 -16.39
CA ASP A 199 3.61 0.02 -17.38
C ASP A 199 2.33 0.51 -18.09
N PRO A 200 1.79 1.67 -17.69
CA PRO A 200 0.57 2.20 -18.27
C PRO A 200 0.72 2.68 -19.72
N LYS A 201 1.96 2.91 -20.20
CA LYS A 201 2.18 3.34 -21.59
C LYS A 201 2.01 2.15 -22.54
N ASN A 202 2.62 1.02 -22.19
CA ASN A 202 2.58 -0.20 -22.99
C ASN A 202 1.39 -1.10 -22.64
N LYS A 203 0.55 -0.72 -21.66
CA LYS A 203 -0.57 -1.54 -21.16
C LYS A 203 -0.12 -2.96 -20.81
N SER A 204 1.06 -3.05 -20.22
CA SER A 204 1.70 -4.30 -19.88
C SER A 204 2.16 -4.28 -18.43
N PHE A 205 2.30 -5.47 -17.87
CA PHE A 205 2.80 -5.63 -16.52
C PHE A 205 4.00 -6.56 -16.50
N LYS A 206 4.79 -6.39 -15.45
CA LYS A 206 5.96 -7.20 -15.19
C LYS A 206 5.92 -7.73 -13.77
N ILE A 207 6.31 -8.98 -13.60
CA ILE A 207 6.56 -9.58 -12.30
C ILE A 207 8.01 -10.03 -12.31
N ILE A 208 8.78 -9.55 -11.35
CA ILE A 208 10.17 -9.96 -11.15
C ILE A 208 10.26 -10.80 -9.89
N GLN A 209 11.09 -11.82 -9.92
CA GLN A 209 11.52 -12.52 -8.73
C GLN A 209 13.03 -12.74 -8.71
N LEU A 210 13.62 -12.68 -7.52
CA LEU A 210 15.02 -13.02 -7.30
C LEU A 210 15.07 -14.35 -6.54
N VAL A 211 15.71 -15.32 -7.16
CA VAL A 211 15.81 -16.69 -6.67
C VAL A 211 17.25 -17.00 -6.32
N PHE A 212 17.46 -17.61 -5.17
CA PHE A 212 18.76 -18.08 -4.73
C PHE A 212 19.07 -19.46 -5.31
N VAL A 213 20.20 -19.60 -6.00
CA VAL A 213 20.62 -20.86 -6.59
C VAL A 213 21.71 -21.49 -5.71
N SER A 214 21.31 -22.45 -4.86
CA SER A 214 22.19 -23.05 -3.84
C SER A 214 23.47 -23.67 -4.40
N LYS A 215 23.45 -24.19 -5.63
CA LYS A 215 24.62 -24.83 -6.25
C LYS A 215 25.72 -23.84 -6.65
N SER A 216 25.36 -22.59 -6.95
CA SER A 216 26.29 -21.56 -7.42
C SER A 216 26.45 -20.40 -6.43
N ASP A 217 25.72 -20.39 -5.30
CA ASP A 217 25.62 -19.26 -4.36
C ASP A 217 25.32 -17.92 -5.06
N GLN A 218 24.55 -17.97 -6.16
CA GLN A 218 24.18 -16.82 -6.97
C GLN A 218 22.70 -16.49 -6.85
N ILE A 219 22.37 -15.23 -7.12
CA ILE A 219 21.01 -14.75 -7.28
C ILE A 219 20.71 -14.71 -8.77
N VAL A 220 19.60 -15.32 -9.16
CA VAL A 220 19.08 -15.26 -10.52
C VAL A 220 17.81 -14.43 -10.50
N ALA A 221 17.71 -13.47 -11.42
CA ALA A 221 16.50 -12.72 -11.65
C ALA A 221 15.66 -13.38 -12.74
N GLU A 222 14.41 -13.67 -12.42
CA GLU A 222 13.43 -14.18 -13.38
C GLU A 222 12.31 -13.15 -13.52
N MET A 223 11.82 -12.96 -14.74
CA MET A 223 10.77 -12.00 -15.02
C MET A 223 9.73 -12.55 -15.96
N TYR A 224 8.47 -12.31 -15.59
CA TYR A 224 7.33 -12.42 -16.48
C TYR A 224 6.98 -11.04 -17.02
N GLN A 225 6.68 -10.96 -18.31
CA GLN A 225 6.25 -9.73 -18.97
C GLN A 225 5.04 -10.05 -19.85
N SER A 226 3.93 -9.32 -19.63
CA SER A 226 2.63 -9.69 -20.19
C SER A 226 2.47 -9.44 -21.69
N ASP A 227 3.20 -8.49 -22.27
CA ASP A 227 3.19 -8.21 -23.71
C ASP A 227 4.19 -9.08 -24.50
N SER A 228 4.86 -10.03 -23.83
CA SER A 228 5.73 -11.00 -24.49
C SER A 228 4.93 -12.03 -25.28
N ARG A 229 5.32 -12.28 -26.53
CA ARG A 229 4.65 -13.23 -27.44
C ARG A 229 4.68 -14.66 -26.92
N ASP A 230 5.77 -15.04 -26.27
CA ASP A 230 5.98 -16.41 -25.80
C ASP A 230 5.16 -16.70 -24.54
N SER A 231 4.64 -15.66 -23.85
CA SER A 231 3.92 -15.79 -22.57
C SER A 231 4.70 -16.59 -21.52
N GLU A 232 6.03 -16.57 -21.60
CA GLU A 232 6.94 -17.30 -20.74
C GLU A 232 7.76 -16.38 -19.84
N TRP A 233 8.22 -16.94 -18.73
CA TRP A 233 9.18 -16.32 -17.84
C TRP A 233 10.57 -16.34 -18.49
N THR A 234 11.35 -15.28 -18.28
CA THR A 234 12.69 -15.14 -18.83
C THR A 234 13.70 -14.84 -17.72
N VAL A 235 14.96 -15.23 -17.91
CA VAL A 235 16.05 -14.89 -17.00
C VAL A 235 16.61 -13.53 -17.41
N ILE A 236 16.77 -12.63 -16.44
CA ILE A 236 17.43 -11.33 -16.65
C ILE A 236 18.90 -11.44 -16.25
N PRO A 237 19.84 -11.08 -17.15
CA PRO A 237 21.26 -11.07 -16.81
C PRO A 237 21.57 -9.96 -15.80
N ASN A 238 22.74 -10.07 -15.15
CA ASN A 238 23.28 -9.05 -14.24
C ASN A 238 22.36 -8.73 -13.05
N ALA A 239 21.72 -9.76 -12.47
CA ALA A 239 21.04 -9.63 -11.20
C ALA A 239 21.99 -9.05 -10.15
N PRO A 240 21.52 -8.21 -9.21
CA PRO A 240 22.39 -7.62 -8.20
C PRO A 240 23.10 -8.70 -7.37
N SER A 241 24.40 -8.50 -7.15
CA SER A 241 25.19 -9.37 -6.27
C SER A 241 24.75 -9.25 -4.81
N ALA A 242 24.31 -8.06 -4.41
CA ALA A 242 23.82 -7.81 -3.06
C ALA A 242 22.51 -8.57 -2.81
N LYS A 243 22.52 -9.38 -1.74
CA LYS A 243 21.36 -10.18 -1.33
C LYS A 243 20.24 -9.25 -0.84
N PRO A 244 18.99 -9.41 -1.32
CA PRO A 244 17.84 -8.74 -0.71
C PRO A 244 17.80 -9.06 0.79
N LYS A 245 17.54 -8.04 1.61
CA LYS A 245 17.62 -8.18 3.07
C LYS A 245 16.50 -9.08 3.59
N SER A 246 16.78 -10.37 3.78
CA SER A 246 15.86 -11.42 4.29
C SER A 246 14.52 -11.63 3.53
N LYS A 247 13.90 -12.81 3.69
CA LYS A 247 12.61 -13.16 3.05
C LYS A 247 11.48 -12.26 3.61
N ASN A 248 10.62 -11.72 2.76
CA ASN A 248 9.41 -10.94 3.11
C ASN A 248 9.62 -9.51 3.68
N CYS A 249 10.75 -8.87 3.40
CA CYS A 249 11.21 -7.72 4.18
C CYS A 249 11.02 -6.33 3.58
N SER A 250 10.59 -6.21 2.33
CA SER A 250 10.31 -4.92 1.71
C SER A 250 8.92 -4.88 1.06
N PHE A 251 8.37 -3.66 0.96
CA PHE A 251 7.07 -3.38 0.35
C PHE A 251 7.17 -3.18 -1.18
N ASP A 252 8.37 -3.41 -1.69
CA ASP A 252 8.82 -3.37 -3.08
C ASP A 252 8.03 -2.38 -3.91
N PRO A 253 8.04 -1.09 -3.52
CA PRO A 253 7.16 -0.13 -4.12
C PRO A 253 7.47 -0.04 -5.61
N SER A 254 6.41 -0.09 -6.41
CA SER A 254 6.46 0.37 -7.79
C SER A 254 6.29 1.88 -7.76
N PHE A 255 7.38 2.61 -7.97
CA PHE A 255 7.41 4.07 -7.95
C PHE A 255 8.18 4.61 -9.15
N ASN A 256 7.67 5.65 -9.79
CA ASN A 256 8.32 6.33 -10.91
C ASN A 256 8.81 5.38 -12.03
N GLY A 257 8.02 4.34 -12.35
CA GLY A 257 8.37 3.36 -13.38
C GLY A 257 9.45 2.35 -12.99
N ALA A 258 9.84 2.29 -11.73
CA ALA A 258 10.80 1.32 -11.22
C ALA A 258 10.27 0.60 -9.98
N ILE A 259 10.84 -0.57 -9.69
CA ILE A 259 10.63 -1.31 -8.45
C ILE A 259 11.84 -1.08 -7.56
N HIS A 260 11.66 -0.85 -6.25
CA HIS A 260 12.75 -0.57 -5.31
C HIS A 260 12.80 -1.54 -4.15
N TRP A 261 13.99 -1.91 -3.69
CA TRP A 261 14.15 -2.74 -2.50
C TRP A 261 15.47 -2.48 -1.78
N VAL A 262 15.53 -2.93 -0.53
CA VAL A 262 16.71 -2.81 0.32
C VAL A 262 17.52 -4.11 0.30
N THR A 263 18.83 -3.99 0.24
CA THR A 263 19.75 -5.13 0.27
C THR A 263 20.47 -5.24 1.63
N GLU A 264 21.24 -6.32 1.81
CA GLU A 264 22.12 -6.49 2.97
C GLU A 264 23.38 -5.62 2.91
N ASP A 265 23.65 -4.97 1.76
CA ASP A 265 24.75 -4.04 1.59
C ASP A 265 24.50 -2.74 2.38
N THR A 266 25.58 -2.06 2.78
CA THR A 266 25.55 -0.78 3.52
C THR A 266 26.06 0.40 2.69
N GLY A 267 26.57 0.16 1.48
CA GLY A 267 27.16 1.15 0.58
C GLY A 267 26.26 1.56 -0.59
N SER A 268 26.86 1.65 -1.78
CA SER A 268 26.19 2.15 -3.00
C SER A 268 25.08 1.24 -3.54
N GLN A 269 24.98 0.01 -3.05
CA GLN A 269 23.93 -0.96 -3.41
C GLN A 269 22.86 -1.13 -2.32
N LEU A 270 22.82 -0.26 -1.29
CA LEU A 270 21.83 -0.34 -0.21
C LEU A 270 20.38 -0.33 -0.74
N ILE A 271 20.08 0.56 -1.70
CA ILE A 271 18.77 0.66 -2.36
C ILE A 271 18.94 0.27 -3.82
N CYS A 272 18.45 -0.92 -4.17
CA CYS A 272 18.40 -1.38 -5.56
C CYS A 272 17.11 -0.92 -6.23
N SER A 273 17.19 -0.74 -7.54
CA SER A 273 16.04 -0.47 -8.39
C SER A 273 16.03 -1.38 -9.61
N PHE A 274 14.84 -1.71 -10.11
CA PHE A 274 14.65 -2.33 -11.42
C PHE A 274 13.75 -1.43 -12.26
N ASP A 275 14.29 -0.89 -13.36
CA ASP A 275 13.56 -0.02 -14.27
C ASP A 275 12.66 -0.86 -15.19
N LEU A 276 11.34 -0.63 -15.12
CA LEU A 276 10.34 -1.42 -15.84
C LEU A 276 10.34 -1.14 -17.35
N ASN A 277 10.91 -0.03 -17.81
CA ASN A 277 10.91 0.32 -19.24
C ASN A 277 12.08 -0.33 -19.97
N SER A 278 13.27 -0.26 -19.36
CA SER A 278 14.53 -0.74 -19.92
C SER A 278 14.90 -2.16 -19.47
N ASN A 279 14.18 -2.72 -18.48
CA ASN A 279 14.46 -4.02 -17.86
C ASN A 279 15.88 -4.11 -17.30
N LYS A 280 16.39 -3.01 -16.72
CA LYS A 280 17.75 -2.94 -16.18
C LYS A 280 17.73 -2.72 -14.67
N PHE A 281 18.67 -3.38 -14.01
CA PHE A 281 19.00 -3.11 -12.62
C PHE A 281 19.78 -1.80 -12.50
N GLY A 282 19.54 -1.11 -11.40
CA GLY A 282 20.26 0.09 -11.00
C GLY A 282 20.27 0.23 -9.48
N SER A 283 20.75 1.37 -9.01
CA SER A 283 20.69 1.73 -7.59
C SER A 283 20.25 3.16 -7.42
N VAL A 284 19.70 3.44 -6.24
CA VAL A 284 19.31 4.78 -5.80
C VAL A 284 20.27 5.19 -4.68
N PRO A 285 20.84 6.40 -4.73
CA PRO A 285 21.78 6.83 -3.69
C PRO A 285 21.06 6.93 -2.33
N PRO A 286 21.65 6.40 -1.25
CA PRO A 286 21.11 6.57 0.09
C PRO A 286 21.32 8.02 0.59
N PRO A 287 20.66 8.42 1.70
CA PRO A 287 20.84 9.74 2.29
C PRO A 287 22.32 10.06 2.60
N SER A 288 22.72 11.32 2.50
CA SER A 288 24.13 11.72 2.61
C SER A 288 24.82 11.34 3.93
N HIS A 289 24.05 11.21 5.01
CA HIS A 289 24.58 10.80 6.32
C HIS A 289 24.70 9.27 6.49
N PHE A 290 24.39 8.47 5.47
CA PHE A 290 24.56 7.01 5.49
C PHE A 290 26.02 6.62 5.19
N HIS A 291 26.91 6.91 6.13
CA HIS A 291 28.25 6.34 6.19
C HIS A 291 28.23 5.09 7.08
N GLU A 292 29.27 4.25 6.98
CA GLU A 292 29.36 2.94 7.64
C GLU A 292 29.07 3.02 9.15
N GLU A 293 29.64 4.01 9.86
CA GLU A 293 29.40 4.21 11.29
C GLU A 293 27.92 4.50 11.60
N TYR A 294 27.25 5.32 10.79
CA TYR A 294 25.84 5.61 10.98
C TYR A 294 24.98 4.38 10.70
N VAL A 295 25.25 3.68 9.60
CA VAL A 295 24.50 2.47 9.20
C VAL A 295 24.67 1.35 10.23
N SER A 296 25.82 1.25 10.91
CA SER A 296 26.01 0.27 11.98
C SER A 296 25.03 0.43 13.16
N LYS A 297 24.46 1.62 13.32
CA LYS A 297 23.51 1.96 14.40
C LYS A 297 22.05 1.80 13.99
N ILE A 298 21.77 1.44 12.73
CA ILE A 298 20.39 1.30 12.23
C ILE A 298 19.91 -0.15 12.24
N SER A 299 18.65 -0.35 12.59
CA SER A 299 17.91 -1.61 12.48
C SER A 299 16.60 -1.41 11.73
N GLY A 300 15.96 -2.49 11.30
CA GLY A 300 14.61 -2.45 10.74
C GLY A 300 14.44 -1.61 9.47
N ILE A 301 15.51 -1.42 8.67
CA ILE A 301 15.47 -0.59 7.46
C ILE A 301 14.51 -1.14 6.40
N SER A 302 13.71 -0.26 5.82
CA SER A 302 12.74 -0.55 4.76
C SER A 302 12.59 0.62 3.79
N VAL A 303 12.15 0.32 2.56
CA VAL A 303 11.82 1.29 1.52
C VAL A 303 10.32 1.26 1.21
N GLY A 304 9.74 2.42 0.91
CA GLY A 304 8.33 2.58 0.60
C GLY A 304 8.04 3.84 -0.21
N VAL A 305 6.76 4.20 -0.33
CA VAL A 305 6.32 5.46 -0.94
C VAL A 305 5.44 6.19 0.06
N LEU A 306 5.77 7.45 0.33
CA LEU A 306 5.02 8.30 1.25
C LEU A 306 4.91 9.70 0.67
N LYS A 307 3.69 10.26 0.66
CA LYS A 307 3.39 11.58 0.08
C LYS A 307 3.88 11.75 -1.38
N GLY A 308 3.88 10.67 -2.15
CA GLY A 308 4.34 10.69 -3.54
C GLY A 308 5.86 10.72 -3.72
N CYS A 309 6.64 10.51 -2.65
CA CYS A 309 8.10 10.40 -2.69
C CYS A 309 8.54 8.99 -2.31
N LEU A 310 9.66 8.54 -2.86
CA LEU A 310 10.35 7.36 -2.33
C LEU A 310 10.81 7.66 -0.90
N CYS A 311 10.54 6.75 0.03
CA CYS A 311 10.91 6.93 1.43
C CYS A 311 11.77 5.80 1.96
N LEU A 312 12.68 6.13 2.88
CA LEU A 312 13.50 5.19 3.62
C LEU A 312 13.14 5.30 5.10
N CYS A 313 12.86 4.16 5.73
CA CYS A 313 12.39 4.07 7.10
C CYS A 313 13.29 3.13 7.88
N TYR A 314 13.70 3.49 9.08
CA TYR A 314 14.60 2.67 9.90
C TYR A 314 14.53 3.09 11.36
N VAL A 315 15.02 2.22 12.24
CA VAL A 315 15.22 2.52 13.66
C VAL A 315 16.69 2.88 13.87
N ILE A 316 16.97 4.00 14.53
CA ILE A 316 18.32 4.44 14.89
C ILE A 316 18.55 4.25 16.39
N GLU A 317 19.69 3.66 16.76
CA GLU A 317 20.14 3.43 18.15
C GLU A 317 19.13 2.66 19.01
N GLY A 318 18.28 1.86 18.36
CA GLY A 318 17.19 1.13 19.02
C GLY A 318 16.18 2.02 19.74
N ALA A 319 16.10 3.31 19.40
CA ALA A 319 15.34 4.29 20.16
C ALA A 319 14.36 5.09 19.31
N LYS A 320 14.75 5.48 18.09
CA LYS A 320 13.92 6.36 17.25
C LYS A 320 13.62 5.72 15.91
N PHE A 321 12.35 5.71 15.52
CA PHE A 321 11.91 5.39 14.17
C PHE A 321 11.98 6.65 13.32
N GLU A 322 12.88 6.67 12.33
CA GLU A 322 13.03 7.79 11.40
C GLU A 322 12.50 7.43 10.03
N THR A 323 11.87 8.41 9.38
CA THR A 323 11.48 8.33 7.98
C THR A 323 12.08 9.50 7.21
N TRP A 324 12.72 9.18 6.10
CA TRP A 324 13.34 10.12 5.18
C TRP A 324 12.66 10.03 3.82
N LEU A 325 12.40 11.16 3.18
CA LEU A 325 11.78 11.26 1.85
C LEU A 325 12.80 11.78 0.85
N MET A 326 12.84 11.17 -0.34
CA MET A 326 13.60 11.68 -1.47
C MET A 326 12.69 12.62 -2.26
N GLU A 327 12.82 13.93 -2.03
CA GLU A 327 11.96 14.95 -2.66
C GLU A 327 12.12 14.96 -4.18
N ASN A 328 13.36 14.80 -4.67
CA ASN A 328 13.68 14.70 -6.09
C ASN A 328 14.26 13.31 -6.37
N TYR A 329 13.50 12.49 -7.07
CA TYR A 329 13.88 11.10 -7.34
C TYR A 329 15.27 11.00 -8.00
N GLY A 330 16.15 10.15 -7.44
CA GLY A 330 17.52 9.94 -7.89
C GLY A 330 18.55 10.98 -7.40
N VAL A 331 18.12 12.08 -6.78
CA VAL A 331 19.02 13.15 -6.31
C VAL A 331 19.34 12.95 -4.83
N LYS A 332 20.61 12.64 -4.53
CA LYS A 332 21.08 12.31 -3.18
C LYS A 332 20.84 13.43 -2.16
N GLU A 333 21.03 14.67 -2.56
CA GLU A 333 20.90 15.86 -1.71
C GLU A 333 19.44 16.19 -1.37
N SER A 334 18.48 15.55 -2.06
CA SER A 334 17.05 15.75 -1.86
C SER A 334 16.45 14.90 -0.74
N TRP A 335 17.24 14.02 -0.12
CA TRP A 335 16.78 13.30 1.06
C TRP A 335 16.54 14.25 2.22
N ARG A 336 15.29 14.33 2.70
CA ARG A 336 14.88 15.12 3.86
C ARG A 336 14.21 14.24 4.90
N LYS A 337 14.52 14.48 6.18
CA LYS A 337 13.85 13.81 7.29
C LYS A 337 12.40 14.31 7.35
N ALA A 338 11.44 13.40 7.23
CA ALA A 338 10.02 13.73 7.36
C ALA A 338 9.58 13.77 8.83
N PHE A 339 9.97 12.76 9.61
CA PHE A 339 9.67 12.69 11.04
C PHE A 339 10.62 11.72 11.75
N SER A 340 10.64 11.82 13.08
CA SER A 340 11.39 10.97 14.01
C SER A 340 10.49 10.70 15.20
N ILE A 341 10.21 9.43 15.48
CA ILE A 341 9.27 8.99 16.53
C ILE A 341 10.05 8.18 17.57
N ASP A 342 9.90 8.51 18.85
CA ASP A 342 10.51 7.73 19.92
C ASP A 342 9.75 6.41 20.13
N ILE A 343 10.45 5.29 19.98
CA ILE A 343 9.89 3.94 20.11
C ILE A 343 9.89 3.49 21.57
N LYS A 344 10.77 4.04 22.43
CA LYS A 344 10.83 3.68 23.86
C LYS A 344 9.58 4.10 24.62
N SER A 345 8.81 5.02 24.06
CA SER A 345 7.51 5.44 24.59
C SER A 345 6.36 4.54 24.11
N TYR A 346 6.57 3.52 23.28
CA TYR A 346 5.48 2.93 22.49
C TYR A 346 5.10 1.45 22.76
N CYS A 347 3.80 1.21 22.55
CA CYS A 347 2.92 0.07 22.81
C CYS A 347 3.14 -1.13 21.87
N GLY A 348 4.24 -1.87 22.06
CA GLY A 348 4.42 -3.20 21.43
C GLY A 348 5.25 -3.24 20.14
N LEU A 349 5.80 -2.10 19.69
CA LEU A 349 6.83 -2.09 18.64
C LEU A 349 8.19 -2.34 19.27
N SER A 350 8.88 -3.40 18.83
CA SER A 350 10.26 -3.64 19.23
C SER A 350 11.22 -2.79 18.38
N PRO A 351 12.33 -2.30 18.95
CA PRO A 351 13.42 -1.71 18.18
C PRO A 351 14.02 -2.64 17.12
N GLN A 352 13.78 -3.95 17.25
CA GLN A 352 14.22 -4.97 16.30
C GLN A 352 13.21 -5.22 15.17
N ASP A 353 11.97 -4.76 15.33
CA ASP A 353 10.94 -4.97 14.31
C ASP A 353 11.17 -4.05 13.11
N LYS A 354 10.72 -4.52 11.94
CA LYS A 354 10.70 -3.72 10.71
C LYS A 354 9.41 -2.90 10.69
N HIS A 355 9.55 -1.59 10.78
CA HIS A 355 8.44 -0.64 10.73
C HIS A 355 8.32 -0.05 9.32
N ARG A 356 7.11 -0.14 8.73
CA ARG A 356 6.87 0.27 7.35
C ARG A 356 5.65 1.18 7.28
N PRO A 357 5.80 2.47 6.92
CA PRO A 357 4.66 3.32 6.69
C PRO A 357 3.98 2.90 5.39
N ILE A 358 2.67 2.70 5.47
CA ILE A 358 1.80 2.33 4.34
C ILE A 358 1.23 3.59 3.71
N GLY A 359 0.97 4.62 4.51
CA GLY A 359 0.44 5.90 4.05
C GLY A 359 -0.25 6.67 5.16
N PHE A 360 -0.80 7.82 4.82
CA PHE A 360 -1.67 8.58 5.71
C PHE A 360 -3.13 8.33 5.33
N ASN A 361 -3.98 8.17 6.33
CA ASN A 361 -5.42 8.18 6.13
C ASN A 361 -5.95 9.62 5.99
N ASN A 362 -7.24 9.78 5.70
CA ASN A 362 -7.84 11.11 5.51
C ASN A 362 -7.93 11.93 6.81
N CYS A 363 -7.68 11.32 7.97
CA CYS A 363 -7.64 12.01 9.26
C CYS A 363 -6.22 12.50 9.60
N GLY A 364 -5.22 12.23 8.76
CA GLY A 364 -3.82 12.58 9.02
C GLY A 364 -3.07 11.57 9.89
N ASP A 365 -3.70 10.46 10.29
CA ASP A 365 -3.01 9.38 10.97
C ASP A 365 -2.19 8.57 9.98
N MET A 366 -0.92 8.31 10.32
CA MET A 366 -0.04 7.43 9.57
C MET A 366 -0.36 5.98 9.91
N TRP A 367 -0.53 5.13 8.90
CA TRP A 367 -0.62 3.69 9.10
C TRP A 367 0.74 3.05 8.89
N LEU A 368 1.13 2.18 9.80
CA LEU A 368 2.38 1.45 9.78
C LEU A 368 2.10 -0.03 9.94
N ARG A 369 2.83 -0.82 9.17
CA ARG A 369 2.99 -2.24 9.41
C ARG A 369 4.24 -2.45 10.26
N ALA A 370 4.15 -3.29 11.26
CA ALA A 370 5.30 -3.74 12.03
C ALA A 370 5.46 -5.25 11.89
N ASP A 371 6.62 -5.67 11.39
CA ASP A 371 6.96 -7.09 11.24
C ASP A 371 8.05 -7.46 12.26
N SER A 372 7.74 -8.36 13.19
CA SER A 372 8.74 -8.89 14.13
C SER A 372 9.48 -10.09 13.56
N ASP A 373 10.81 -9.98 13.49
CA ASP A 373 11.70 -11.10 13.14
C ASP A 373 11.92 -12.05 14.33
N SER A 374 11.72 -11.59 15.58
CA SER A 374 12.16 -12.31 16.77
C SER A 374 11.14 -13.34 17.30
N HIS A 375 9.85 -13.04 17.39
CA HIS A 375 8.86 -13.92 18.06
C HIS A 375 7.55 -14.04 17.26
N SER A 376 7.19 -15.26 16.84
CA SER A 376 5.85 -15.68 16.36
C SER A 376 5.28 -15.08 15.05
N HIS A 377 6.07 -14.45 14.18
CA HIS A 377 5.57 -13.88 12.90
C HIS A 377 4.36 -12.94 13.07
N SER A 378 4.27 -12.20 14.17
CA SER A 378 3.18 -11.23 14.33
C SER A 378 3.44 -10.03 13.41
N GLN A 379 2.67 -9.93 12.33
CA GLN A 379 2.58 -8.72 11.53
C GLN A 379 1.36 -7.97 12.04
N CYS A 380 1.59 -6.81 12.64
CA CYS A 380 0.50 -5.98 13.14
C CYS A 380 0.37 -4.70 12.31
N LEU A 381 -0.86 -4.19 12.28
CA LEU A 381 -1.18 -2.91 11.67
C LEU A 381 -1.42 -1.90 12.78
N VAL A 382 -0.75 -0.75 12.69
CA VAL A 382 -0.76 0.28 13.71
C VAL A 382 -1.06 1.62 13.04
N SER A 383 -1.86 2.45 13.70
CA SER A 383 -2.07 3.84 13.33
C SER A 383 -1.29 4.74 14.30
N PHE A 384 -0.57 5.73 13.80
CA PHE A 384 0.12 6.78 14.55
C PHE A 384 -0.50 8.13 14.20
N CYS A 385 -0.94 8.87 15.21
CA CYS A 385 -1.42 10.23 15.08
C CYS A 385 -0.25 11.21 15.28
N PRO A 386 0.25 11.88 14.23
CA PRO A 386 1.39 12.78 14.36
C PRO A 386 1.11 13.99 15.25
N GLU A 387 -0.15 14.45 15.30
CA GLU A 387 -0.55 15.62 16.09
C GLU A 387 -0.48 15.36 17.59
N THR A 388 -0.93 14.18 18.02
CA THR A 388 -0.98 13.82 19.45
C THR A 388 0.21 12.95 19.87
N GLY A 389 0.97 12.41 18.92
CA GLY A 389 2.01 11.41 19.15
C GLY A 389 1.49 10.06 19.67
N VAL A 390 0.18 9.83 19.58
CA VAL A 390 -0.47 8.61 20.09
C VAL A 390 -0.57 7.62 18.96
N PHE A 391 -0.32 6.36 19.25
CA PHE A 391 -0.64 5.31 18.30
C PHE A 391 -1.78 4.40 18.81
N ARG A 392 -2.32 3.59 17.89
CA ARG A 392 -3.46 2.71 18.09
C ARG A 392 -3.23 1.41 17.32
N HIS A 393 -3.48 0.27 17.94
CA HIS A 393 -3.54 -1.00 17.22
C HIS A 393 -4.76 -1.01 16.29
N ILE A 394 -4.61 -1.58 15.10
CA ILE A 394 -5.69 -1.76 14.14
C ILE A 394 -6.04 -3.24 14.08
N ASP A 395 -7.20 -3.58 14.62
CA ASP A 395 -7.78 -4.92 14.50
C ASP A 395 -8.78 -4.98 13.35
N ILE A 396 -8.59 -5.95 12.46
CA ILE A 396 -9.46 -6.21 11.31
C ILE A 396 -10.06 -7.60 11.49
N GLY A 397 -11.36 -7.67 11.76
CA GLY A 397 -12.06 -8.94 12.01
C GLY A 397 -12.16 -9.35 13.47
N GLY A 398 -11.84 -8.46 14.42
CA GLY A 398 -12.09 -8.68 15.87
C GLY A 398 -11.07 -9.56 16.59
N VAL A 399 -10.01 -10.00 15.92
CA VAL A 399 -8.89 -10.75 16.50
C VAL A 399 -7.59 -10.09 16.02
N ALA A 400 -6.60 -9.97 16.91
CA ALA A 400 -5.24 -9.58 16.57
C ALA A 400 -4.68 -10.62 15.58
N SER A 401 -4.78 -10.32 14.29
CA SER A 401 -4.46 -11.23 13.20
C SER A 401 -3.15 -10.84 12.57
N ASN A 402 -2.41 -11.83 12.08
CA ASN A 402 -1.21 -11.60 11.28
C ASN A 402 -1.63 -10.99 9.93
N VAL A 403 -1.35 -9.71 9.73
CA VAL A 403 -1.86 -8.94 8.58
C VAL A 403 -0.78 -8.43 7.66
N GLN A 404 -0.98 -8.65 6.36
CA GLN A 404 -0.22 -7.99 5.30
C GLN A 404 -1.05 -6.82 4.76
N ALA A 405 -0.46 -5.64 4.60
CA ALA A 405 -1.22 -4.46 4.19
C ALA A 405 -0.45 -3.60 3.17
N THR A 406 -1.12 -3.15 2.10
CA THR A 406 -0.57 -2.31 1.01
C THR A 406 -1.38 -1.03 0.82
N PRO A 407 -0.78 0.12 0.48
CA PRO A 407 -1.54 1.21 -0.12
C PRO A 407 -2.01 0.78 -1.52
N GLN A 408 -3.21 1.18 -1.89
CA GLN A 408 -3.76 0.94 -3.22
C GLN A 408 -4.72 2.05 -3.63
N VAL A 409 -4.58 2.53 -4.86
CA VAL A 409 -5.65 3.27 -5.54
C VAL A 409 -6.64 2.24 -6.09
N LEU A 410 -7.88 2.19 -5.58
CA LEU A 410 -8.87 1.24 -6.09
C LEU A 410 -9.17 1.53 -7.57
N SER A 411 -9.07 0.48 -8.40
CA SER A 411 -9.31 0.57 -9.86
C SER A 411 -10.75 0.26 -10.21
N TYR A 412 -11.44 1.20 -10.86
CA TYR A 412 -12.72 0.94 -11.54
C TYR A 412 -12.53 0.40 -12.97
N VAL A 413 -11.29 0.28 -13.44
CA VAL A 413 -10.95 -0.19 -14.79
C VAL A 413 -10.70 -1.69 -14.75
N SER A 414 -11.30 -2.41 -15.70
CA SER A 414 -11.18 -3.88 -15.77
C SER A 414 -9.77 -4.31 -16.19
N ILE A 415 -9.26 -5.41 -15.64
CA ILE A 415 -7.93 -5.95 -16.00
C ILE A 415 -7.82 -6.14 -17.53
N LYS A 416 -8.87 -6.60 -18.20
CA LYS A 416 -8.88 -6.79 -19.67
C LYS A 416 -8.74 -5.50 -20.47
N GLN A 417 -9.04 -4.34 -19.87
CA GLN A 417 -8.88 -3.03 -20.50
C GLN A 417 -7.50 -2.44 -20.20
N MET A 418 -6.93 -2.79 -19.06
CA MET A 418 -5.62 -2.32 -18.59
C MET A 418 -4.48 -3.10 -19.23
N VAL A 419 -4.65 -4.42 -19.38
CA VAL A 419 -3.65 -5.33 -19.92
C VAL A 419 -4.06 -5.75 -21.32
N ASP A 420 -3.16 -5.62 -22.28
CA ASP A 420 -3.36 -6.24 -23.59
C ASP A 420 -3.20 -7.76 -23.49
N ILE A 421 -4.32 -8.44 -23.24
CA ILE A 421 -4.37 -9.90 -23.10
C ILE A 421 -4.58 -10.62 -24.44
N HIS A 422 -4.79 -9.91 -25.55
CA HIS A 422 -5.20 -10.53 -26.82
C HIS A 422 -4.14 -11.45 -27.44
N HIS A 423 -2.87 -11.25 -27.05
CA HIS A 423 -1.74 -12.07 -27.48
C HIS A 423 -1.27 -13.07 -26.43
N THR A 424 -1.93 -13.12 -25.27
CA THR A 424 -1.52 -13.95 -24.14
C THR A 424 -2.51 -15.09 -23.92
N GLN A 425 -2.04 -16.26 -23.50
CA GLN A 425 -2.92 -17.35 -23.06
C GLN A 425 -3.55 -17.09 -21.67
N LEU A 426 -3.53 -15.84 -21.19
CA LEU A 426 -4.04 -15.46 -19.87
C LEU A 426 -5.57 -15.44 -19.90
N GLN A 427 -6.18 -16.14 -18.94
CA GLN A 427 -7.63 -16.19 -18.80
C GLN A 427 -8.09 -15.40 -17.58
N LEU A 428 -8.80 -14.30 -17.85
CA LEU A 428 -9.43 -13.51 -16.80
C LEU A 428 -10.56 -14.29 -16.13
N GLN A 429 -10.56 -14.28 -14.81
CA GLN A 429 -11.56 -14.91 -13.98
C GLN A 429 -12.34 -13.86 -13.21
N SER A 430 -13.65 -14.08 -13.08
CA SER A 430 -14.51 -13.28 -12.21
C SER A 430 -14.76 -14.06 -10.92
N LEU A 431 -14.44 -13.43 -9.79
CA LEU A 431 -14.79 -13.89 -8.46
C LEU A 431 -16.31 -13.73 -8.32
N LYS A 432 -17.07 -14.82 -8.32
CA LYS A 432 -18.53 -14.81 -8.12
C LYS A 432 -18.89 -15.18 -6.67
N PRO A 433 -20.01 -14.69 -6.12
CA PRO A 433 -20.47 -15.12 -4.80
C PRO A 433 -20.95 -16.56 -4.86
N GLY A 434 -20.40 -17.38 -3.97
CA GLY A 434 -20.59 -18.83 -4.01
C GLY A 434 -22.04 -19.23 -3.67
N LYS A 435 -22.59 -20.14 -4.46
CA LYS A 435 -23.58 -21.12 -3.98
C LYS A 435 -23.06 -22.56 -3.96
N ASN A 436 -21.91 -22.88 -4.55
CA ASN A 436 -21.21 -24.16 -4.37
C ASN A 436 -19.78 -24.08 -4.95
N HIS A 437 -18.90 -24.92 -4.41
CA HIS A 437 -17.45 -24.96 -4.60
C HIS A 437 -16.98 -24.92 -6.07
N HIS A 438 -16.11 -23.96 -6.39
CA HIS A 438 -15.27 -23.94 -7.60
C HIS A 438 -13.83 -24.36 -7.26
N PRO A 439 -13.08 -24.96 -8.20
CA PRO A 439 -11.76 -25.56 -7.95
C PRO A 439 -10.64 -24.55 -7.61
N LEU A 440 -10.88 -23.25 -7.77
CA LEU A 440 -9.89 -22.19 -7.51
C LEU A 440 -10.11 -21.46 -6.18
N GLY A 441 -11.16 -21.81 -5.44
CA GLY A 441 -11.22 -21.55 -4.00
C GLY A 441 -11.30 -20.08 -3.59
N PHE A 442 -12.02 -19.21 -4.30
CA PHE A 442 -12.36 -17.89 -3.78
C PHE A 442 -13.84 -17.87 -3.42
N ASN A 443 -14.18 -17.52 -2.18
CA ASN A 443 -15.58 -17.32 -1.76
C ASN A 443 -15.79 -15.82 -1.49
N MET A 444 -16.72 -15.21 -2.22
CA MET A 444 -17.11 -13.82 -1.96
C MET A 444 -18.08 -13.77 -0.77
N LEU A 445 -17.79 -12.96 0.23
CA LEU A 445 -18.81 -12.44 1.13
C LEU A 445 -19.21 -11.03 0.68
N LEU A 446 -20.51 -10.79 0.70
CA LEU A 446 -21.17 -9.65 0.11
C LEU A 446 -20.63 -8.31 0.61
N MET A 447 -20.48 -7.38 -0.34
CA MET A 447 -20.44 -5.95 -0.11
C MET A 447 -21.43 -5.56 0.97
N GLY A 448 -20.95 -4.96 2.06
CA GLY A 448 -21.77 -4.33 3.08
C GLY A 448 -22.54 -3.13 2.50
N ASN A 449 -23.64 -3.43 1.84
CA ASN A 449 -24.76 -2.58 1.42
C ASN A 449 -24.45 -1.37 0.53
N PHE A 450 -24.33 -1.64 -0.78
CA PHE A 450 -24.86 -0.74 -1.79
C PHE A 450 -26.39 -0.94 -1.84
N ARG A 451 -27.15 -0.08 -1.17
CA ARG A 451 -28.49 0.26 -1.64
C ARG A 451 -28.38 1.48 -2.55
#